data_AF-A0A356RCS6-F1
#
_entry.id   AF-A0A356RCS6-F1
#
_cell.length_a   1.000
_cell.length_b   1.000
_cell.length_c   1.000
_cell.angle_alpha   90.00
_cell.angle_beta   90.00
_cell.angle_gamma   90.00
#
_symmetry.space_group_name_H-M   'P 1'
#
loop_
_entity.id
_entity.type
_entity.pdbx_description
1 polymer ?
#
loop_
_entity_poly.entity_id
_entity_poly.type
_entity_poly.pdbx_seq_one_letter_code
_entity_poly.pdbx_strand_id
1 'polypeptide(L)'
;ACLDDDVVNVYRDVCRQLVLPAIQKEQPEVVGVSVGTQMQLLAGMTFCKMIKQEFPDIHVTVGGNVITRLKEDLPKHEQFFTQVFDSAILYEGEHALVWLLEALAGERTWEKVPNLMWSRNGEVQVNPEIYTEKTTALPLPDFDGLPLDAYFVPVRILPYLATRGCYWGRCTFCDHGQGYFDQYRGKPAHDVVREITALKEKYRTEHFLFSDESYPPALLKKVTQLLIEEQVGIKWTTLIRFEESLQDPEIWKQAVQAGCCTLYYGMESANERVLELMDKHAKKAVIKNNLQEAAKAGIWNHVMAFYGFPGETREEAEETREFLLENKRYIHSVELFYFVAYRHTPMVRNPDKFGITIHKQEEYDMPLDYYYTLKEPGGISCLEAMQLAEEFYQKDFDPWAVRVNAREHVFLYISKYGTNYLPQIYAMKAGQDEPRTDGVQGLITWPVAHAPSEKNSKGEPGMSRVVSHVAP
;
A
#
# COMPACT_ATOMS: atom_id res chain seq x y z
N ALA A 1 -7.70 3.09 -25.82
CA ALA A 1 -8.88 3.90 -25.51
C ALA A 1 -8.59 4.86 -24.35
N CYS A 2 -8.56 4.43 -23.08
CA CYS A 2 -8.31 5.35 -21.95
C CYS A 2 -6.95 6.06 -22.02
N LEU A 3 -5.89 5.41 -22.52
CA LEU A 3 -4.57 6.02 -22.70
C LEU A 3 -4.56 7.13 -23.77
N ASP A 4 -5.53 7.11 -24.68
CA ASP A 4 -5.67 8.02 -25.82
C ASP A 4 -6.68 9.14 -25.55
N ASP A 5 -7.37 9.11 -24.40
CA ASP A 5 -8.44 10.05 -24.08
C ASP A 5 -7.88 11.39 -23.60
N ASP A 6 -7.86 12.38 -24.49
CA ASP A 6 -7.39 13.75 -24.20
C ASP A 6 -8.35 14.58 -23.33
N VAL A 7 -9.55 14.07 -23.02
CA VAL A 7 -10.56 14.80 -22.21
C VAL A 7 -10.54 14.34 -20.75
N VAL A 8 -10.47 13.03 -20.53
CA VAL A 8 -10.58 12.43 -19.19
C VAL A 8 -9.21 12.09 -18.60
N ASN A 9 -8.23 11.71 -19.42
CA ASN A 9 -6.94 11.26 -18.92
C ASN A 9 -6.01 12.44 -18.59
N VAL A 10 -6.18 12.98 -17.39
CA VAL A 10 -5.38 14.10 -16.84
C VAL A 10 -3.86 13.84 -16.84
N TYR A 11 -3.43 12.57 -16.84
CA TYR A 11 -2.01 12.24 -16.86
C TYR A 11 -1.34 12.62 -18.19
N ARG A 12 -2.09 12.76 -19.29
CA ARG A 12 -1.52 13.21 -20.57
C ARG A 12 -0.96 14.63 -20.46
N ASP A 13 -1.66 15.51 -19.74
CA ASP A 13 -1.20 16.88 -19.50
C ASP A 13 0.01 16.92 -18.57
N VAL A 14 0.01 16.09 -17.51
CA VAL A 14 1.17 15.91 -16.63
C VAL A 14 2.39 15.43 -17.45
N CYS A 15 2.20 14.47 -18.36
CA CYS A 15 3.25 13.94 -19.20
C CYS A 15 3.82 15.02 -20.13
N ARG A 16 2.96 15.78 -20.84
CA ARG A 16 3.36 16.88 -21.73
C ARG A 16 4.10 18.00 -21.02
N GLN A 17 3.66 18.34 -19.81
CA GLN A 17 4.19 19.49 -19.07
C GLN A 17 5.47 19.16 -18.30
N LEU A 18 5.63 17.92 -17.81
CA LEU A 18 6.72 17.55 -16.91
C LEU A 18 7.63 16.46 -17.46
N VAL A 19 7.06 15.36 -17.98
CA VAL A 19 7.81 14.15 -18.33
C VAL A 19 8.53 14.30 -19.69
N LEU A 20 7.79 14.65 -20.75
CA LEU A 20 8.38 14.79 -22.09
C LEU A 20 9.46 15.88 -22.15
N PRO A 21 9.29 17.07 -21.52
CA PRO A 21 10.36 18.07 -21.48
C PRO A 21 11.60 17.60 -20.74
N ALA A 22 11.45 16.81 -19.67
CA ALA A 22 12.58 16.22 -18.96
C ALA A 22 13.32 15.21 -19.84
N ILE A 23 12.61 14.33 -20.55
CA ILE A 23 13.21 13.35 -21.48
C ILE A 23 13.89 14.07 -22.65
N GLN A 24 13.26 15.09 -23.22
CA GLN A 24 13.85 15.91 -24.29
C GLN A 24 15.16 16.57 -23.84
N LYS A 25 15.25 16.97 -22.58
CA LYS A 25 16.46 17.61 -22.02
C LYS A 25 17.56 16.58 -21.73
N GLU A 26 17.22 15.47 -21.09
CA GLU A 26 18.20 14.48 -20.63
C GLU A 26 18.63 13.49 -21.73
N GLN A 27 17.84 13.36 -22.81
CA GLN A 27 18.09 12.46 -23.97
C GLN A 27 18.50 11.03 -23.56
N PRO A 28 17.70 10.31 -22.73
CA PRO A 28 18.03 8.97 -22.30
C PRO A 28 17.85 7.95 -23.42
N GLU A 29 18.69 6.91 -23.45
CA GLU A 29 18.50 5.75 -24.34
C GLU A 29 17.44 4.77 -23.79
N VAL A 30 17.28 4.74 -22.47
CA VAL A 30 16.37 3.83 -21.76
C VAL A 30 15.58 4.59 -20.70
N VAL A 31 14.27 4.37 -20.64
CA VAL A 31 13.39 4.90 -19.60
C VAL A 31 12.74 3.74 -18.85
N GLY A 32 12.96 3.70 -17.53
CA GLY A 32 12.31 2.76 -16.62
C GLY A 32 11.11 3.40 -15.90
N VAL A 33 9.94 2.76 -15.96
CA VAL A 33 8.73 3.22 -15.26
C VAL A 33 8.32 2.20 -14.19
N SER A 34 8.42 2.61 -12.92
CA SER A 34 8.02 1.79 -11.77
C SER A 34 6.55 2.02 -11.40
N VAL A 35 5.74 0.97 -11.45
CA VAL A 35 4.31 0.95 -11.05
C VAL A 35 4.18 0.12 -9.77
N GLY A 36 4.29 0.80 -8.64
CA GLY A 36 4.27 0.18 -7.31
C GLY A 36 2.86 -0.06 -6.77
N THR A 37 1.90 0.82 -7.09
CA THR A 37 0.51 0.75 -6.60
C THR A 37 -0.50 0.80 -7.74
N GLN A 38 -1.70 0.25 -7.53
CA GLN A 38 -2.74 0.18 -8.57
C GLN A 38 -3.12 1.57 -9.11
N MET A 39 -3.11 2.60 -8.26
CA MET A 39 -3.39 3.98 -8.65
C MET A 39 -2.38 4.56 -9.66
N GLN A 40 -1.15 4.01 -9.71
CA GLN A 40 -0.11 4.44 -10.63
C GLN A 40 -0.21 3.78 -12.01
N LEU A 41 -1.05 2.75 -12.18
CA LEU A 41 -1.09 1.97 -13.42
C LEU A 41 -1.51 2.82 -14.62
N LEU A 42 -2.60 3.58 -14.51
CA LEU A 42 -3.07 4.42 -15.61
C LEU A 42 -2.04 5.51 -15.97
N ALA A 43 -1.46 6.16 -14.97
CA ALA A 43 -0.43 7.19 -15.18
C ALA A 43 0.82 6.60 -15.86
N GLY A 44 1.34 5.48 -15.33
CA GLY A 44 2.52 4.80 -15.85
C GLY A 44 2.33 4.35 -17.30
N MET A 45 1.21 3.70 -17.62
CA MET A 45 0.91 3.27 -19.00
C MET A 45 0.71 4.45 -19.94
N THR A 46 0.11 5.54 -19.47
CA THR A 46 -0.04 6.77 -20.26
C THR A 46 1.32 7.37 -20.59
N PHE A 47 2.22 7.47 -19.61
CA PHE A 47 3.56 8.00 -19.81
C PHE A 47 4.35 7.14 -20.78
N CYS A 48 4.37 5.82 -20.60
CA CYS A 48 5.07 4.90 -21.49
C CYS A 48 4.62 5.07 -22.95
N LYS A 49 3.30 5.07 -23.19
CA LYS A 49 2.73 5.26 -24.54
C LYS A 49 3.16 6.59 -25.17
N MET A 50 3.07 7.69 -24.42
CA MET A 50 3.42 9.01 -24.94
C MET A 50 4.92 9.16 -25.20
N ILE A 51 5.76 8.54 -24.37
CA ILE A 51 7.21 8.50 -24.57
C ILE A 51 7.54 7.75 -25.86
N LYS A 52 6.96 6.56 -26.07
CA LYS A 52 7.14 5.79 -27.33
C LYS A 52 6.69 6.55 -28.57
N GLN A 53 5.62 7.34 -28.47
CA GLN A 53 5.08 8.12 -29.58
C GLN A 53 5.98 9.30 -29.95
N GLU A 54 6.51 10.01 -28.97
CA GLU A 54 7.37 11.19 -29.18
C GLU A 54 8.83 10.79 -29.48
N PHE A 55 9.32 9.74 -28.82
CA PHE A 55 10.71 9.29 -28.86
C PHE A 55 10.77 7.78 -29.19
N PRO A 56 10.53 7.38 -30.45
CA PRO A 56 10.40 5.98 -30.83
C PRO A 56 11.67 5.14 -30.61
N ASP A 57 12.85 5.78 -30.61
CA ASP A 57 14.15 5.16 -30.43
C ASP A 57 14.50 4.88 -28.96
N ILE A 58 13.77 5.46 -28.00
CA ILE A 58 13.97 5.18 -26.58
C ILE A 58 13.37 3.82 -26.24
N HIS A 59 14.16 2.98 -25.56
CA HIS A 59 13.66 1.74 -24.97
C HIS A 59 12.91 2.03 -23.67
N VAL A 60 11.62 1.71 -23.63
CA VAL A 60 10.77 1.91 -22.47
C VAL A 60 10.56 0.57 -21.77
N THR A 61 11.01 0.46 -20.53
CA THR A 61 10.78 -0.74 -19.69
C THR A 61 9.89 -0.39 -18.50
N VAL A 62 8.93 -1.26 -18.18
CA VAL A 62 8.08 -1.12 -16.99
C VAL A 62 8.48 -2.12 -15.91
N GLY A 63 8.20 -1.80 -14.66
CA GLY A 63 8.43 -2.71 -13.52
C GLY A 63 7.57 -2.34 -12.32
N GLY A 64 7.79 -3.03 -11.20
CA GLY A 64 7.08 -2.79 -9.94
C GLY A 64 6.05 -3.87 -9.60
N ASN A 65 5.52 -3.78 -8.38
CA ASN A 65 4.67 -4.82 -7.80
C ASN A 65 3.40 -5.06 -8.64
N VAL A 66 2.77 -3.98 -9.15
CA VAL A 66 1.57 -4.12 -9.99
C VAL A 66 1.87 -4.84 -11.31
N ILE A 67 2.98 -4.50 -11.98
CA ILE A 67 3.39 -5.18 -13.21
C ILE A 67 3.59 -6.68 -12.95
N THR A 68 4.22 -7.02 -11.83
CA THR A 68 4.42 -8.42 -11.40
C THR A 68 3.10 -9.15 -11.19
N ARG A 69 2.11 -8.49 -10.56
CA ARG A 69 0.76 -9.05 -10.37
C ARG A 69 -0.01 -9.24 -11.68
N LEU A 70 0.37 -8.54 -12.74
CA LEU A 70 -0.22 -8.65 -14.07
C LEU A 70 0.52 -9.62 -15.00
N LYS A 71 1.48 -10.40 -14.48
CA LYS A 71 2.27 -11.36 -15.26
C LYS A 71 1.45 -12.36 -16.08
N GLU A 72 0.23 -12.68 -15.66
CA GLU A 72 -0.66 -13.61 -16.37
C GLU A 72 -1.51 -12.93 -17.44
N ASP A 73 -1.64 -11.60 -17.40
CA ASP A 73 -2.50 -10.83 -18.29
C ASP A 73 -1.71 -10.10 -19.37
N LEU A 74 -0.57 -9.51 -19.00
CA LEU A 74 0.27 -8.76 -19.95
C LEU A 74 0.62 -9.58 -21.21
N PRO A 75 0.98 -10.88 -21.13
CA PRO A 75 1.24 -11.67 -22.33
C PRO A 75 0.03 -11.89 -23.25
N LYS A 76 -1.21 -11.72 -22.74
CA LYS A 76 -2.45 -11.82 -23.53
C LYS A 76 -2.76 -10.53 -24.31
N HIS A 77 -1.93 -9.50 -24.12
CA HIS A 77 -2.16 -8.16 -24.63
C HIS A 77 -0.89 -7.62 -25.30
N GLU A 78 -0.52 -8.24 -26.43
CA GLU A 78 0.66 -7.88 -27.24
C GLU A 78 0.73 -6.40 -27.62
N GLN A 79 -0.42 -5.72 -27.70
CA GLN A 79 -0.49 -4.29 -27.99
C GLN A 79 0.24 -3.43 -26.95
N PHE A 80 0.35 -3.89 -25.69
CA PHE A 80 1.15 -3.16 -24.70
C PHE A 80 2.63 -3.16 -25.06
N PHE A 81 3.16 -4.31 -25.49
CA PHE A 81 4.57 -4.47 -25.84
C PHE A 81 4.95 -3.86 -27.21
N THR A 82 3.97 -3.43 -27.99
CA THR A 82 4.18 -2.83 -29.32
C THR A 82 3.82 -1.36 -29.38
N GLN A 83 2.94 -0.86 -28.49
CA GLN A 83 2.44 0.51 -28.53
C GLN A 83 2.65 1.28 -27.23
N VAL A 84 2.99 0.62 -26.12
CA VAL A 84 3.03 1.26 -24.79
C VAL A 84 4.44 1.19 -24.21
N PHE A 85 5.06 0.02 -24.15
CA PHE A 85 6.44 -0.17 -23.67
C PHE A 85 7.11 -1.31 -24.44
N ASP A 86 8.42 -1.44 -24.36
CA ASP A 86 9.20 -2.45 -25.10
C ASP A 86 9.47 -3.71 -24.26
N SER A 87 9.59 -3.57 -22.93
CA SER A 87 9.78 -4.69 -22.01
C SER A 87 9.14 -4.46 -20.62
N ALA A 88 8.99 -5.55 -19.87
CA ALA A 88 8.55 -5.51 -18.47
C ALA A 88 9.47 -6.38 -17.60
N ILE A 89 9.88 -5.86 -16.44
CA ILE A 89 10.65 -6.59 -15.44
C ILE A 89 9.70 -6.98 -14.30
N LEU A 90 9.63 -8.28 -14.02
CA LEU A 90 8.83 -8.85 -12.95
C LEU A 90 9.62 -8.95 -11.65
N TYR A 91 8.91 -9.07 -10.52
CA TYR A 91 9.49 -9.26 -9.20
C TYR A 91 10.52 -8.18 -8.84
N GLU A 92 11.73 -8.60 -8.43
CA GLU A 92 12.86 -7.73 -8.14
C GLU A 92 13.62 -7.39 -9.42
N GLY A 93 14.02 -6.12 -9.53
CA GLY A 93 14.45 -5.54 -10.80
C GLY A 93 15.90 -5.11 -10.84
N GLU A 94 16.63 -5.16 -9.72
CA GLU A 94 17.95 -4.57 -9.59
C GLU A 94 18.96 -5.22 -10.55
N HIS A 95 19.17 -6.54 -10.50
CA HIS A 95 20.03 -7.22 -11.49
C HIS A 95 19.37 -7.35 -12.86
N ALA A 96 18.05 -7.57 -12.91
CA ALA A 96 17.34 -7.73 -14.17
C ALA A 96 17.45 -6.47 -15.06
N LEU A 97 17.39 -5.28 -14.45
CA LEU A 97 17.57 -4.02 -15.17
C LEU A 97 18.98 -3.87 -15.71
N VAL A 98 20.01 -4.16 -14.91
CA VAL A 98 21.41 -4.13 -15.37
C VAL A 98 21.61 -5.08 -16.55
N TRP A 99 21.09 -6.30 -16.46
CA TRP A 99 21.23 -7.29 -17.53
C TRP A 99 20.39 -6.95 -18.76
N LEU A 100 19.27 -6.24 -18.60
CA LEU A 100 18.53 -5.66 -19.73
C LEU A 100 19.37 -4.60 -20.45
N LEU A 101 20.06 -3.72 -19.71
CA LEU A 101 20.95 -2.72 -20.32
C LEU A 101 22.11 -3.37 -21.08
N GLU A 102 22.73 -4.42 -20.53
CA GLU A 102 23.73 -5.23 -21.24
C GLU A 102 23.15 -5.89 -22.49
N ALA A 103 21.90 -6.35 -22.45
CA ALA A 103 21.25 -6.96 -23.60
C ALA A 103 20.95 -5.93 -24.71
N LEU A 104 20.57 -4.71 -24.35
CA LEU A 104 20.40 -3.59 -25.28
C LEU A 104 21.73 -3.17 -25.92
N ALA A 105 22.83 -3.23 -25.16
CA ALA A 105 24.18 -2.97 -25.67
C ALA A 105 24.75 -4.13 -26.53
N GLY A 106 24.06 -5.27 -26.62
CA GLY A 106 24.52 -6.45 -27.36
C GLY A 106 25.57 -7.30 -26.62
N GLU A 107 25.79 -7.03 -25.34
CA GLU A 107 26.72 -7.76 -24.47
C GLU A 107 26.09 -9.02 -23.85
N ARG A 108 24.75 -9.10 -23.88
CA ARG A 108 23.95 -10.22 -23.39
C ARG A 108 22.82 -10.57 -24.35
N THR A 109 22.43 -11.84 -24.39
CA THR A 109 21.22 -12.26 -25.09
C THR A 109 19.98 -12.02 -24.24
N TRP A 110 18.89 -11.53 -24.85
CA TRP A 110 17.63 -11.21 -24.17
C TRP A 110 17.06 -12.36 -23.35
N GLU A 111 17.16 -13.60 -23.85
CA GLU A 111 16.68 -14.83 -23.19
C GLU A 111 17.42 -15.15 -21.88
N LYS A 112 18.55 -14.48 -21.61
CA LYS A 112 19.36 -14.63 -20.39
C LYS A 112 19.14 -13.53 -19.36
N VAL A 113 18.24 -12.57 -19.62
CA VAL A 113 17.85 -11.57 -18.64
C VAL A 113 16.78 -12.18 -17.72
N PRO A 114 17.02 -12.36 -16.42
CA PRO A 114 16.03 -12.93 -15.51
C PRO A 114 14.85 -11.98 -15.37
N ASN A 115 13.71 -12.54 -14.97
CA ASN A 115 12.48 -11.78 -14.68
C ASN A 115 11.90 -10.98 -15.86
N LEU A 116 12.45 -11.10 -17.07
CA LEU A 116 12.10 -10.25 -18.20
C LEU A 116 10.92 -10.81 -18.99
N MET A 117 9.96 -9.93 -19.30
CA MET A 117 9.02 -10.08 -20.40
C MET A 117 9.37 -9.08 -21.50
N TRP A 118 9.29 -9.50 -22.76
CA TRP A 118 9.64 -8.66 -23.90
C TRP A 118 8.92 -9.17 -25.16
N SER A 119 8.85 -8.38 -26.23
CA SER A 119 8.27 -8.83 -27.50
C SER A 119 9.34 -9.19 -28.52
N ARG A 120 9.14 -10.30 -29.22
CA ARG A 120 9.94 -10.70 -30.38
C ARG A 120 9.01 -11.01 -31.54
N ASN A 121 9.12 -10.25 -32.64
CA ASN A 121 8.28 -10.42 -33.83
C ASN A 121 6.76 -10.34 -33.54
N GLY A 122 6.34 -9.51 -32.58
CA GLY A 122 4.94 -9.38 -32.17
C GLY A 122 4.50 -10.36 -31.09
N GLU A 123 5.28 -11.41 -30.81
CA GLU A 123 4.95 -12.38 -29.75
C GLU A 123 5.61 -12.02 -28.43
N VAL A 124 4.83 -11.96 -27.35
CA VAL A 124 5.35 -11.73 -26.00
C VAL A 124 6.08 -12.98 -25.50
N GLN A 125 7.35 -12.81 -25.18
CA GLN A 125 8.23 -13.79 -24.57
C GLN A 125 8.31 -13.53 -23.07
N VAL A 126 8.24 -14.59 -22.28
CA VAL A 126 8.47 -14.54 -20.82
C VAL A 126 9.66 -15.43 -20.52
N ASN A 127 10.75 -14.83 -20.03
CA ASN A 127 11.94 -15.59 -19.72
C ASN A 127 11.67 -16.48 -18.49
N PRO A 128 12.08 -17.77 -18.51
CA PRO A 128 11.76 -18.72 -17.46
C PRO A 128 12.63 -18.56 -16.20
N GLU A 129 13.79 -17.93 -16.32
CA GLU A 129 14.71 -17.72 -15.20
C GLU A 129 14.21 -16.59 -14.31
N ILE A 130 13.97 -16.92 -13.04
CA ILE A 130 13.61 -15.95 -12.01
C ILE A 130 14.79 -15.75 -11.07
N TYR A 131 15.18 -14.49 -10.86
CA TYR A 131 16.25 -14.10 -9.95
C TYR A 131 15.67 -13.30 -8.78
N THR A 132 16.04 -13.67 -7.56
CA THR A 132 15.72 -12.93 -6.34
C THR A 132 16.97 -12.34 -5.74
N GLU A 133 16.85 -11.11 -5.24
CA GLU A 133 18.01 -10.36 -4.82
C GLU A 133 18.57 -10.88 -3.50
N LYS A 134 19.90 -10.95 -3.44
CA LYS A 134 20.60 -11.12 -2.18
C LYS A 134 20.62 -9.78 -1.46
N THR A 135 19.77 -9.64 -0.44
CA THR A 135 19.58 -8.38 0.32
C THR A 135 20.85 -7.78 0.91
N THR A 136 21.88 -8.59 1.16
CA THR A 136 23.19 -8.17 1.68
C THR A 136 24.21 -7.81 0.60
N ALA A 137 23.92 -8.07 -0.67
CA ALA A 137 24.77 -7.71 -1.81
C ALA A 137 24.30 -6.44 -2.52
N LEU A 138 23.08 -5.99 -2.27
CA LEU A 138 22.55 -4.75 -2.84
C LEU A 138 23.29 -3.52 -2.26
N PRO A 139 23.57 -2.50 -3.10
CA PRO A 139 24.10 -1.24 -2.62
C PRO A 139 23.07 -0.49 -1.76
N LEU A 140 23.52 0.60 -1.14
CA LEU A 140 22.61 1.54 -0.48
C LEU A 140 21.61 2.10 -1.51
N PRO A 141 20.34 2.31 -1.12
CA PRO A 141 19.40 3.09 -1.92
C PRO A 141 20.00 4.45 -2.27
N ASP A 142 19.96 4.82 -3.54
CA ASP A 142 20.44 6.10 -4.02
C ASP A 142 19.25 7.03 -4.30
N PHE A 143 19.25 8.17 -3.63
CA PHE A 143 18.27 9.24 -3.78
C PHE A 143 18.88 10.48 -4.44
N ASP A 144 20.10 10.39 -4.96
CA ASP A 144 20.78 11.50 -5.62
C ASP A 144 20.01 11.92 -6.89
N GLY A 145 19.98 13.23 -7.17
CA GLY A 145 19.22 13.80 -8.29
C GLY A 145 17.70 13.91 -8.05
N LEU A 146 17.14 13.25 -7.03
CA LEU A 146 15.74 13.43 -6.67
C LEU A 146 15.53 14.77 -5.93
N PRO A 147 14.46 15.52 -6.22
CA PRO A 147 14.14 16.76 -5.53
C PRO A 147 13.52 16.46 -4.16
N LEU A 148 14.31 15.92 -3.23
CA LEU A 148 13.83 15.45 -1.92
C LEU A 148 13.13 16.54 -1.09
N ASP A 149 13.46 17.81 -1.34
CA ASP A 149 12.85 18.96 -0.65
C ASP A 149 11.56 19.45 -1.33
N ALA A 150 11.18 18.87 -2.48
CA ALA A 150 9.92 19.17 -3.17
C ALA A 150 8.77 18.23 -2.75
N TYR A 151 9.04 17.22 -1.93
CA TYR A 151 8.00 16.41 -1.31
C TYR A 151 7.18 17.27 -0.34
N PHE A 152 5.88 17.01 -0.24
CA PHE A 152 4.94 17.80 0.58
C PHE A 152 5.09 17.52 2.08
N VAL A 153 6.31 17.54 2.62
CA VAL A 153 6.63 17.38 4.04
C VAL A 153 7.70 18.39 4.45
N PRO A 154 7.64 18.96 5.66
CA PRO A 154 8.59 20.00 6.10
C PRO A 154 9.99 19.47 6.43
N VAL A 155 10.16 18.15 6.50
CA VAL A 155 11.43 17.48 6.80
C VAL A 155 11.56 16.26 5.89
N ARG A 156 12.75 16.04 5.37
CA ARG A 156 13.09 14.87 4.53
C ARG A 156 12.87 13.58 5.30
N ILE A 157 12.06 12.67 4.77
CA ILE A 157 11.88 11.31 5.29
C ILE A 157 12.40 10.35 4.23
N LEU A 158 13.29 9.44 4.60
CA LEU A 158 13.78 8.42 3.67
C LEU A 158 13.07 7.09 3.89
N PRO A 159 12.56 6.45 2.83
CA PRO A 159 12.12 5.07 2.91
C PRO A 159 13.35 4.15 3.01
N TYR A 160 13.23 3.11 3.83
CA TYR A 160 14.23 2.07 3.96
C TYR A 160 13.53 0.72 4.05
N LEU A 161 14.09 -0.29 3.41
CA LEU A 161 13.50 -1.62 3.36
C LEU A 161 14.47 -2.62 4.00
N ALA A 162 14.16 -3.08 5.22
CA ALA A 162 15.02 -4.02 5.94
C ALA A 162 14.79 -5.47 5.49
N THR A 163 13.63 -5.76 4.91
CA THR A 163 13.18 -7.09 4.51
C THR A 163 12.44 -7.06 3.17
N ARG A 164 12.54 -8.14 2.40
CA ARG A 164 11.77 -8.39 1.18
C ARG A 164 10.71 -9.44 1.53
N GLY A 165 9.44 -9.19 1.17
CA GLY A 165 8.32 -10.04 1.54
C GLY A 165 7.90 -9.93 3.00
N CYS A 166 7.16 -10.91 3.50
CA CYS A 166 6.58 -10.89 4.85
C CYS A 166 6.85 -12.21 5.57
N TYR A 167 7.47 -12.15 6.76
CA TYR A 167 7.83 -13.35 7.53
C TYR A 167 6.60 -14.18 7.94
N TRP A 168 5.43 -13.55 8.05
CA TRP A 168 4.18 -14.26 8.34
C TRP A 168 3.63 -14.94 7.10
N GLY A 169 3.49 -14.19 5.99
CA GLY A 169 3.25 -14.68 4.64
C GLY A 169 2.07 -15.65 4.42
N ARG A 170 1.15 -15.78 5.39
CA ARG A 170 0.05 -16.77 5.37
C ARG A 170 -1.35 -16.18 5.34
N CYS A 171 -1.48 -14.87 5.56
CA CYS A 171 -2.79 -14.20 5.61
C CYS A 171 -3.63 -14.53 4.36
N THR A 172 -4.81 -15.11 4.55
CA THR A 172 -5.65 -15.62 3.44
C THR A 172 -6.25 -14.51 2.58
N PHE A 173 -6.26 -13.29 3.11
CA PHE A 173 -6.76 -12.07 2.48
C PHE A 173 -5.68 -11.22 1.78
N CYS A 174 -4.40 -11.57 1.93
CA CYS A 174 -3.29 -10.71 1.51
C CYS A 174 -2.65 -11.20 0.21
N ASP A 175 -2.30 -10.28 -0.68
CA ASP A 175 -1.56 -10.57 -1.92
C ASP A 175 -0.23 -9.81 -2.04
N HIS A 176 0.23 -9.11 -0.99
CA HIS A 176 1.51 -8.39 -0.97
C HIS A 176 2.70 -9.29 -1.35
N GLY A 177 2.69 -10.53 -0.86
CA GLY A 177 3.71 -11.52 -1.20
C GLY A 177 3.81 -11.86 -2.70
N GLN A 178 2.80 -11.56 -3.52
CA GLN A 178 2.81 -11.87 -4.95
C GLN A 178 3.79 -11.00 -5.76
N GLY A 179 4.22 -9.86 -5.20
CA GLY A 179 5.28 -9.04 -5.77
C GLY A 179 6.67 -9.64 -5.61
N TYR A 180 6.82 -10.67 -4.78
CA TYR A 180 8.08 -11.37 -4.53
C TYR A 180 7.99 -12.81 -4.99
N PHE A 181 9.10 -13.36 -5.48
CA PHE A 181 9.15 -14.79 -5.81
C PHE A 181 9.35 -15.65 -4.57
N ASP A 182 10.30 -15.30 -3.68
CA ASP A 182 10.39 -15.94 -2.36
C ASP A 182 9.50 -15.22 -1.33
N GLN A 183 9.07 -15.96 -0.31
CA GLN A 183 8.12 -15.46 0.69
C GLN A 183 8.70 -14.36 1.60
N TYR A 184 9.96 -14.51 2.04
CA TYR A 184 10.59 -13.59 3.00
C TYR A 184 12.13 -13.70 3.01
N ARG A 185 12.81 -12.55 3.01
CA ARG A 185 14.26 -12.41 3.25
C ARG A 185 14.52 -11.14 4.07
N GLY A 186 15.27 -11.24 5.18
CA GLY A 186 15.64 -10.09 6.00
C GLY A 186 17.13 -9.79 6.00
N LYS A 187 17.51 -8.51 6.09
CA LYS A 187 18.91 -8.11 6.32
C LYS A 187 19.33 -8.43 7.77
N PRO A 188 20.62 -8.75 8.00
CA PRO A 188 21.20 -8.75 9.34
C PRO A 188 21.02 -7.40 10.03
N ALA A 189 20.78 -7.40 11.35
CA ALA A 189 20.53 -6.16 12.10
C ALA A 189 21.70 -5.15 12.02
N HIS A 190 22.94 -5.62 12.03
CA HIS A 190 24.12 -4.75 11.89
C HIS A 190 24.20 -4.10 10.50
N ASP A 191 23.77 -4.81 9.45
CA ASP A 191 23.68 -4.23 8.11
C ASP A 191 22.62 -3.13 8.09
N VAL A 192 21.45 -3.36 8.71
CA VAL A 192 20.40 -2.35 8.82
C VAL A 192 20.90 -1.08 9.50
N VAL A 193 21.57 -1.20 10.65
CA VAL A 193 22.07 -0.03 11.39
C VAL A 193 23.19 0.68 10.64
N ARG A 194 24.12 -0.06 10.02
CA ARG A 194 25.15 0.52 9.15
C ARG A 194 24.54 1.31 7.99
N GLU A 195 23.57 0.73 7.29
CA GLU A 195 22.95 1.35 6.12
C GLU A 195 22.14 2.59 6.49
N ILE A 196 21.37 2.54 7.57
CA ILE A 196 20.64 3.70 8.11
C ILE A 196 21.60 4.83 8.50
N THR A 197 22.72 4.51 9.16
CA THR A 197 23.73 5.49 9.55
C THR A 197 24.34 6.17 8.32
N ALA A 198 24.71 5.38 7.31
CA ALA A 198 25.24 5.91 6.05
C ALA A 198 24.23 6.80 5.30
N LEU A 199 22.95 6.39 5.25
CA LEU A 199 21.88 7.20 4.63
C LEU A 199 21.61 8.49 5.40
N LYS A 200 21.62 8.44 6.74
CA LYS A 200 21.48 9.61 7.62
C LYS A 200 22.57 10.63 7.32
N GLU A 201 23.82 10.19 7.22
CA GLU A 201 24.98 11.04 6.93
C GLU A 201 24.95 11.59 5.50
N LYS A 202 24.72 10.74 4.50
CA LYS A 202 24.69 11.12 3.07
C LYS A 202 23.61 12.17 2.79
N TYR A 203 22.39 11.94 3.29
CA TYR A 203 21.22 12.77 3.00
C TYR A 203 20.86 13.76 4.09
N ARG A 204 21.63 13.83 5.18
CA ARG A 204 21.43 14.76 6.31
C ARG A 204 20.00 14.73 6.84
N THR A 205 19.46 13.53 7.04
CA THR A 205 18.12 13.32 7.60
C THR A 205 18.18 12.40 8.81
N GLU A 206 17.28 12.61 9.75
CA GLU A 206 17.11 11.77 10.92
C GLU A 206 15.81 10.96 10.85
N HIS A 207 14.99 11.12 9.80
CA HIS A 207 13.65 10.54 9.72
C HIS A 207 13.57 9.41 8.71
N PHE A 208 13.19 8.23 9.18
CA PHE A 208 13.14 7.01 8.37
C PHE A 208 11.77 6.34 8.43
N LEU A 209 11.31 5.92 7.25
CA LEU A 209 10.14 5.06 7.09
C LEU A 209 10.64 3.65 6.77
N PHE A 210 10.50 2.72 7.70
CA PHE A 210 10.72 1.31 7.40
C PHE A 210 9.49 0.80 6.64
N SER A 211 9.66 0.61 5.33
CA SER A 211 8.59 0.28 4.38
C SER A 211 8.37 -1.24 4.24
N ASP A 212 8.84 -2.00 5.23
CA ASP A 212 8.66 -3.45 5.33
C ASP A 212 7.16 -3.82 5.39
N GLU A 213 6.78 -4.91 4.72
CA GLU A 213 5.39 -5.41 4.69
C GLU A 213 4.86 -5.72 6.09
N SER A 214 5.74 -6.22 6.97
CA SER A 214 5.54 -6.32 8.41
C SER A 214 6.89 -6.49 9.08
N TYR A 215 7.28 -5.54 9.92
CA TYR A 215 8.58 -5.56 10.57
C TYR A 215 8.71 -6.77 11.51
N PRO A 216 9.77 -7.60 11.38
CA PRO A 216 9.90 -8.81 12.19
C PRO A 216 10.23 -8.50 13.66
N PRO A 217 9.60 -9.16 14.65
CA PRO A 217 9.89 -8.96 16.08
C PRO A 217 11.36 -9.19 16.47
N ALA A 218 12.00 -10.19 15.87
CA ALA A 218 13.41 -10.49 16.13
C ALA A 218 14.33 -9.39 15.60
N LEU A 219 13.97 -8.78 14.46
CA LEU A 219 14.71 -7.68 13.87
C LEU A 219 14.47 -6.39 14.68
N LEU A 220 13.23 -6.12 15.10
CA LEU A 220 12.87 -5.03 16.00
C LEU A 220 13.81 -5.00 17.21
N LYS A 221 13.85 -6.07 17.99
CA LYS A 221 14.66 -6.15 19.21
C LYS A 221 16.15 -5.88 18.97
N LYS A 222 16.72 -6.46 17.90
CA LYS A 222 18.15 -6.34 17.61
C LYS A 222 18.52 -4.98 17.04
N VAL A 223 17.70 -4.43 16.14
CA VAL A 223 17.93 -3.11 15.55
C VAL A 223 17.75 -2.02 16.58
N THR A 224 16.73 -2.08 17.45
CA THR A 224 16.56 -1.07 18.50
C THR A 224 17.74 -1.08 19.47
N GLN A 225 18.20 -2.25 19.88
CA GLN A 225 19.38 -2.39 20.73
C GLN A 225 20.62 -1.73 20.08
N LEU A 226 20.93 -2.09 18.83
CA LEU A 226 22.11 -1.55 18.12
C LEU A 226 22.00 -0.03 17.88
N LEU A 227 20.83 0.48 17.52
CA LEU A 227 20.62 1.94 17.36
C LEU A 227 20.91 2.72 18.64
N ILE A 228 20.62 2.14 19.81
CA ILE A 228 20.91 2.74 21.12
C ILE A 228 22.42 2.64 21.42
N GLU A 229 23.00 1.45 21.27
CA GLU A 229 24.41 1.19 21.57
C GLU A 229 25.35 2.07 20.72
N GLU A 230 25.02 2.24 19.45
CA GLU A 230 25.79 3.04 18.49
C GLU A 230 25.38 4.53 18.48
N GLN A 231 24.40 4.92 19.30
CA GLN A 231 23.91 6.31 19.43
C GLN A 231 23.53 6.96 18.08
N VAL A 232 22.94 6.18 17.17
CA VAL A 232 22.67 6.62 15.79
C VAL A 232 21.73 7.82 15.73
N GLY A 233 20.77 7.89 16.65
CA GLY A 233 19.91 9.07 16.84
C GLY A 233 19.01 9.37 15.62
N ILE A 234 18.12 8.44 15.29
CA ILE A 234 17.09 8.63 14.26
C ILE A 234 15.69 8.68 14.88
N LYS A 235 14.70 9.06 14.08
CA LYS A 235 13.28 8.91 14.32
C LYS A 235 12.72 7.99 13.25
N TRP A 236 11.89 7.03 13.63
CA TRP A 236 11.36 6.08 12.66
C TRP A 236 9.97 5.56 12.96
N THR A 237 9.36 5.01 11.90
CA THR A 237 8.06 4.35 11.90
C THR A 237 8.10 3.10 11.02
N THR A 238 7.24 2.13 11.30
CA THR A 238 7.09 0.91 10.50
C THR A 238 5.67 0.35 10.58
N LEU A 239 5.34 -0.55 9.66
CA LEU A 239 4.22 -1.48 9.82
C LEU A 239 4.68 -2.70 10.62
N ILE A 240 3.84 -3.22 11.51
CA ILE A 240 4.16 -4.37 12.34
C ILE A 240 2.90 -5.16 12.72
N ARG A 241 3.04 -6.46 12.98
CA ARG A 241 1.97 -7.29 13.52
C ARG A 241 1.96 -7.31 15.05
N PHE A 242 0.81 -7.63 15.61
CA PHE A 242 0.73 -8.06 17.01
C PHE A 242 1.35 -9.43 17.17
N GLU A 243 2.22 -9.56 18.16
CA GLU A 243 3.15 -10.69 18.30
C GLU A 243 3.34 -11.03 19.77
N GLU A 244 3.24 -12.32 20.11
CA GLU A 244 3.44 -12.87 21.47
C GLU A 244 4.84 -12.55 22.00
N SER A 245 5.82 -12.48 21.10
CA SER A 245 7.21 -12.17 21.47
C SER A 245 7.42 -10.70 21.86
N LEU A 246 6.41 -9.83 21.74
CA LEU A 246 6.47 -8.40 22.03
C LEU A 246 5.69 -8.02 23.31
N GLN A 247 5.42 -8.98 24.20
CA GLN A 247 4.66 -8.75 25.42
C GLN A 247 5.44 -8.01 26.53
N ASP A 248 6.78 -8.02 26.48
CA ASP A 248 7.63 -7.40 27.50
C ASP A 248 7.66 -5.86 27.35
N PRO A 249 7.26 -5.09 28.40
CA PRO A 249 7.30 -3.63 28.40
C PRO A 249 8.67 -3.04 28.04
N GLU A 250 9.77 -3.73 28.35
CA GLU A 250 11.12 -3.20 28.11
C GLU A 250 11.44 -3.09 26.61
N ILE A 251 10.85 -3.95 25.78
CA ILE A 251 11.01 -3.89 24.32
C ILE A 251 10.49 -2.55 23.78
N TRP A 252 9.36 -2.08 24.30
CA TRP A 252 8.74 -0.82 23.85
C TRP A 252 9.51 0.40 24.33
N LYS A 253 10.06 0.36 25.55
CA LYS A 253 10.97 1.41 26.04
C LYS A 253 12.23 1.51 25.19
N GLN A 254 12.84 0.37 24.86
CA GLN A 254 13.98 0.31 23.95
C GLN A 254 13.61 0.83 22.56
N ALA A 255 12.44 0.49 22.03
CA ALA A 255 11.99 1.03 20.75
C ALA A 255 11.90 2.57 20.76
N VAL A 256 11.33 3.17 21.81
CA VAL A 256 11.25 4.64 21.97
C VAL A 256 12.64 5.26 22.12
N GLN A 257 13.51 4.66 22.94
CA GLN A 257 14.90 5.12 23.11
C GLN A 257 15.67 5.07 21.78
N ALA A 258 15.41 4.06 20.95
CA ALA A 258 15.95 3.91 19.60
C ALA A 258 15.27 4.81 18.56
N GLY A 259 14.29 5.65 18.95
CA GLY A 259 13.66 6.62 18.07
C GLY A 259 12.33 6.22 17.44
N CYS A 260 11.74 5.09 17.82
CA CYS A 260 10.41 4.69 17.35
C CYS A 260 9.36 5.71 17.78
N CYS A 261 8.63 6.28 16.81
CA CYS A 261 7.61 7.30 17.10
C CYS A 261 6.19 6.77 16.92
N THR A 262 5.94 6.08 15.81
CA THR A 262 4.61 5.59 15.42
C THR A 262 4.71 4.17 14.89
N LEU A 263 3.72 3.33 15.21
CA LEU A 263 3.60 1.97 14.71
C LEU A 263 2.24 1.77 14.07
N TYR A 264 2.25 1.15 12.89
CA TYR A 264 1.06 0.84 12.10
C TYR A 264 0.77 -0.66 12.25
N TYR A 265 -0.30 -0.98 12.94
CA TYR A 265 -0.66 -2.35 13.25
C TYR A 265 -1.77 -2.82 12.32
N GLY A 266 -1.49 -3.85 11.52
CA GLY A 266 -2.56 -4.63 10.92
C GLY A 266 -3.22 -5.44 12.04
N MET A 267 -4.43 -5.05 12.46
CA MET A 267 -5.27 -5.83 13.38
C MET A 267 -6.22 -6.71 12.58
N GLU A 268 -6.87 -6.14 11.56
CA GLU A 268 -7.97 -6.70 10.75
C GLU A 268 -9.26 -6.92 11.56
N SER A 269 -9.19 -7.72 12.62
CA SER A 269 -10.33 -8.05 13.50
C SER A 269 -9.85 -8.21 14.95
N ALA A 270 -10.74 -8.02 15.92
CA ALA A 270 -10.47 -8.36 17.33
C ALA A 270 -11.12 -9.70 17.75
N ASN A 271 -11.85 -10.35 16.85
CA ASN A 271 -12.45 -11.67 17.07
C ASN A 271 -11.48 -12.78 16.65
N GLU A 272 -11.17 -13.69 17.56
CA GLU A 272 -10.14 -14.73 17.35
C GLU A 272 -10.54 -15.76 16.28
N ARG A 273 -11.85 -16.06 16.12
CA ARG A 273 -12.33 -16.97 15.07
C ARG A 273 -12.14 -16.35 13.68
N VAL A 274 -12.47 -15.06 13.52
CA VAL A 274 -12.24 -14.33 12.27
C VAL A 274 -10.74 -14.26 11.95
N LEU A 275 -9.89 -13.98 12.95
CA LEU A 275 -8.44 -14.01 12.80
C LEU A 275 -7.88 -15.39 12.44
N GLU A 276 -8.53 -16.48 12.87
CA GLU A 276 -8.20 -17.84 12.44
C GLU A 276 -8.60 -18.09 10.98
N LEU A 277 -9.78 -17.65 10.54
CA LEU A 277 -10.18 -17.72 9.12
C LEU A 277 -9.18 -16.96 8.21
N MET A 278 -8.63 -15.86 8.72
CA MET A 278 -7.60 -15.08 8.06
C MET A 278 -6.21 -15.73 8.05
N ASP A 279 -5.98 -16.85 8.76
CA ASP A 279 -4.67 -17.44 9.05
C ASP A 279 -3.70 -16.39 9.64
N LYS A 280 -4.22 -15.58 10.57
CA LYS A 280 -3.49 -14.52 11.28
C LYS A 280 -3.08 -14.97 12.67
N HIS A 281 -3.88 -15.79 13.35
CA HIS A 281 -3.56 -16.38 14.66
C HIS A 281 -3.09 -15.39 15.75
N ALA A 282 -3.49 -14.12 15.67
CA ALA A 282 -3.26 -13.17 16.76
C ALA A 282 -4.32 -13.38 17.84
N LYS A 283 -3.92 -13.34 19.11
CA LYS A 283 -4.84 -13.46 20.25
C LYS A 283 -5.27 -12.07 20.72
N LYS A 284 -6.53 -11.92 21.10
CA LYS A 284 -7.09 -10.65 21.58
C LYS A 284 -6.32 -10.09 22.79
N ALA A 285 -5.91 -10.97 23.70
CA ALA A 285 -5.09 -10.60 24.86
C ALA A 285 -3.70 -10.04 24.46
N VAL A 286 -3.07 -10.64 23.45
CA VAL A 286 -1.76 -10.20 22.92
C VAL A 286 -1.88 -8.83 22.28
N ILE A 287 -2.90 -8.64 21.44
CA ILE A 287 -3.21 -7.36 20.79
C ILE A 287 -3.37 -6.27 21.86
N LYS A 288 -4.21 -6.53 22.87
CA LYS A 288 -4.46 -5.59 23.96
C LYS A 288 -3.19 -5.22 24.72
N ASN A 289 -2.38 -6.20 25.11
CA ASN A 289 -1.15 -5.94 25.85
C ASN A 289 -0.12 -5.16 25.02
N ASN A 290 0.11 -5.55 23.76
CA ASN A 290 1.03 -4.82 22.87
C ASN A 290 0.62 -3.36 22.69
N LEU A 291 -0.67 -3.09 22.47
CA LEU A 291 -1.19 -1.71 22.39
C LEU A 291 -0.94 -0.93 23.68
N GLN A 292 -1.24 -1.55 24.83
CA GLN A 292 -1.09 -0.91 26.14
C GLN A 292 0.36 -0.56 26.44
N GLU A 293 1.28 -1.51 26.28
CA GLU A 293 2.68 -1.31 26.61
C GLU A 293 3.38 -0.36 25.63
N ALA A 294 3.07 -0.44 24.32
CA ALA A 294 3.54 0.52 23.34
C ALA A 294 3.07 1.95 23.63
N ALA A 295 1.77 2.13 23.94
CA ALA A 295 1.22 3.45 24.27
C ALA A 295 1.81 4.01 25.57
N LYS A 296 1.96 3.19 26.62
CA LYS A 296 2.60 3.59 27.89
C LYS A 296 4.06 4.02 27.69
N ALA A 297 4.78 3.38 26.77
CA ALA A 297 6.15 3.77 26.44
C ALA A 297 6.23 5.12 25.68
N GLY A 298 5.11 5.57 25.08
CA GLY A 298 5.05 6.80 24.29
C GLY A 298 5.09 6.57 22.78
N ILE A 299 4.68 5.39 22.30
CA ILE A 299 4.53 5.10 20.87
C ILE A 299 3.10 5.42 20.43
N TRP A 300 2.97 6.12 19.31
CA TRP A 300 1.68 6.33 18.66
C TRP A 300 1.24 5.07 17.91
N ASN A 301 0.22 4.39 18.45
CA ASN A 301 -0.42 3.25 17.80
C ASN A 301 -1.48 3.69 16.79
N HIS A 302 -1.25 3.35 15.52
CA HIS A 302 -2.27 3.38 14.47
C HIS A 302 -2.75 1.96 14.20
N VAL A 303 -4.06 1.72 14.24
CA VAL A 303 -4.65 0.38 14.08
C VAL A 303 -5.44 0.31 12.77
N MET A 304 -5.10 -0.64 11.92
CA MET A 304 -5.82 -0.96 10.70
C MET A 304 -6.73 -2.17 10.93
N ALA A 305 -7.99 -2.05 10.52
CA ALA A 305 -9.00 -3.11 10.63
C ALA A 305 -9.98 -3.05 9.44
N PHE A 306 -10.75 -4.11 9.23
CA PHE A 306 -11.83 -4.06 8.25
C PHE A 306 -12.98 -5.00 8.62
N TYR A 307 -14.18 -4.67 8.12
CA TYR A 307 -15.36 -5.54 8.22
C TYR A 307 -15.61 -6.34 6.95
N GLY A 308 -16.35 -7.43 7.09
CA GLY A 308 -16.90 -8.20 5.99
C GLY A 308 -15.98 -9.29 5.47
N PHE A 309 -15.00 -9.74 6.25
CA PHE A 309 -14.23 -10.91 5.84
C PHE A 309 -15.18 -12.10 5.59
N PRO A 310 -15.02 -12.89 4.51
CA PRO A 310 -15.87 -14.05 4.25
C PRO A 310 -16.02 -14.97 5.48
N GLY A 311 -17.27 -15.09 5.96
CA GLY A 311 -17.61 -15.88 7.14
C GLY A 311 -17.63 -15.11 8.46
N GLU A 312 -17.31 -13.82 8.51
CA GLU A 312 -17.51 -12.93 9.67
C GLU A 312 -19.00 -12.64 9.88
N THR A 313 -19.48 -12.77 11.12
CA THR A 313 -20.86 -12.42 11.49
C THR A 313 -20.94 -10.99 12.02
N ARG A 314 -22.16 -10.42 12.02
CA ARG A 314 -22.39 -9.06 12.53
C ARG A 314 -21.95 -8.88 13.98
N GLU A 315 -22.16 -9.90 14.81
CA GLU A 315 -21.76 -9.89 16.22
C GLU A 315 -20.24 -9.82 16.39
N GLU A 316 -19.47 -10.43 15.48
CA GLU A 316 -18.01 -10.44 15.54
C GLU A 316 -17.39 -9.15 14.99
N ALA A 317 -18.03 -8.55 13.98
CA ALA A 317 -17.72 -7.20 13.57
C ALA A 317 -18.00 -6.21 14.72
N GLU A 318 -19.11 -6.38 15.43
CA GLU A 318 -19.42 -5.58 16.63
C GLU A 318 -18.40 -5.81 17.75
N GLU A 319 -17.94 -7.04 17.97
CA GLU A 319 -16.86 -7.32 18.93
C GLU A 319 -15.56 -6.55 18.58
N THR A 320 -15.26 -6.44 17.28
CA THR A 320 -14.12 -5.64 16.80
C THR A 320 -14.32 -4.15 17.08
N ARG A 321 -15.52 -3.63 16.82
CA ARG A 321 -15.92 -2.26 17.16
C ARG A 321 -15.77 -1.98 18.66
N GLU A 322 -16.35 -2.82 19.50
CA GLU A 322 -16.30 -2.72 20.96
C GLU A 322 -14.86 -2.74 21.45
N PHE A 323 -14.02 -3.64 20.92
CA PHE A 323 -12.60 -3.68 21.29
C PHE A 323 -11.86 -2.38 20.97
N LEU A 324 -12.09 -1.79 19.80
CA LEU A 324 -11.49 -0.50 19.42
C LEU A 324 -11.92 0.61 20.39
N LEU A 325 -13.22 0.66 20.74
CA LEU A 325 -13.78 1.65 21.65
C LEU A 325 -13.26 1.51 23.10
N GLU A 326 -13.20 0.28 23.61
CA GLU A 326 -12.67 -0.02 24.95
C GLU A 326 -11.19 0.33 25.10
N ASN A 327 -10.42 0.21 24.01
CA ASN A 327 -8.97 0.44 24.00
C ASN A 327 -8.57 1.78 23.39
N LYS A 328 -9.52 2.71 23.14
CA LYS A 328 -9.29 4.03 22.53
C LYS A 328 -8.21 4.88 23.20
N ARG A 329 -7.93 4.67 24.49
CA ARG A 329 -6.87 5.37 25.22
C ARG A 329 -5.45 4.92 24.82
N TYR A 330 -5.33 3.76 24.18
CA TYR A 330 -4.07 3.17 23.71
C TYR A 330 -4.01 3.10 22.18
N ILE A 331 -5.11 3.44 21.50
CA ILE A 331 -5.24 3.46 20.05
C ILE A 331 -5.44 4.92 19.64
N HIS A 332 -4.40 5.54 19.09
CA HIS A 332 -4.39 6.98 18.87
C HIS A 332 -5.03 7.38 17.53
N SER A 333 -5.04 6.45 16.57
CA SER A 333 -5.73 6.57 15.29
C SER A 333 -6.15 5.20 14.77
N VAL A 334 -7.22 5.15 13.99
CA VAL A 334 -7.79 3.92 13.43
C VAL A 334 -8.09 4.14 11.96
N GLU A 335 -7.67 3.18 11.14
CA GLU A 335 -8.11 3.04 9.76
C GLU A 335 -8.96 1.78 9.66
N LEU A 336 -10.28 1.97 9.65
CA LEU A 336 -11.27 0.92 9.50
C LEU A 336 -11.87 0.97 8.09
N PHE A 337 -11.83 -0.15 7.36
CA PHE A 337 -12.42 -0.27 6.03
C PHE A 337 -13.44 -1.43 5.95
N TYR A 338 -13.84 -1.76 4.74
CA TYR A 338 -14.49 -3.01 4.40
C TYR A 338 -13.53 -3.87 3.57
N PHE A 339 -13.75 -5.17 3.62
CA PHE A 339 -12.90 -6.15 2.96
C PHE A 339 -13.02 -6.06 1.43
N VAL A 340 -11.87 -6.14 0.75
CA VAL A 340 -11.76 -6.18 -0.72
C VAL A 340 -11.10 -7.48 -1.14
N ALA A 341 -11.73 -8.21 -2.07
CA ALA A 341 -11.24 -9.49 -2.54
C ALA A 341 -10.17 -9.31 -3.63
N TYR A 342 -8.92 -9.06 -3.22
CA TYR A 342 -7.80 -8.95 -4.14
C TYR A 342 -7.55 -10.28 -4.89
N ARG A 343 -7.31 -10.15 -6.20
CA ARG A 343 -7.29 -11.24 -7.18
C ARG A 343 -6.38 -12.41 -6.80
N HIS A 344 -5.21 -12.11 -6.23
CA HIS A 344 -4.17 -13.12 -6.02
C HIS A 344 -4.13 -13.68 -4.59
N THR A 345 -5.14 -13.36 -3.79
CA THR A 345 -5.23 -13.83 -2.41
C THR A 345 -5.53 -15.34 -2.34
N PRO A 346 -5.05 -16.06 -1.31
CA PRO A 346 -5.43 -17.46 -1.09
C PRO A 346 -6.94 -17.69 -1.06
N MET A 347 -7.69 -16.71 -0.55
CA MET A 347 -9.14 -16.75 -0.49
C MET A 347 -9.78 -16.71 -1.89
N VAL A 348 -9.37 -15.79 -2.77
CA VAL A 348 -9.90 -15.72 -4.15
C VAL A 348 -9.52 -16.96 -4.97
N ARG A 349 -8.35 -17.56 -4.70
CA ARG A 349 -7.92 -18.81 -5.34
C ARG A 349 -8.71 -20.03 -4.90
N ASN A 350 -9.34 -19.99 -3.73
CA ASN A 350 -10.08 -21.11 -3.14
C ASN A 350 -11.46 -20.67 -2.62
N PRO A 351 -12.32 -20.08 -3.46
CA PRO A 351 -13.53 -19.39 -3.01
C PRO A 351 -14.52 -20.32 -2.30
N ASP A 352 -14.56 -21.60 -2.68
CA ASP A 352 -15.40 -22.62 -2.05
C ASP A 352 -15.04 -22.84 -0.57
N LYS A 353 -13.75 -22.80 -0.21
CA LYS A 353 -13.28 -22.96 1.17
C LYS A 353 -13.78 -21.85 2.08
N PHE A 354 -14.05 -20.67 1.52
CA PHE A 354 -14.51 -19.49 2.23
C PHE A 354 -16.01 -19.24 2.05
N GLY A 355 -16.73 -20.16 1.37
CA GLY A 355 -18.17 -20.04 1.18
C GLY A 355 -18.58 -18.84 0.32
N ILE A 356 -17.77 -18.46 -0.68
CA ILE A 356 -18.05 -17.30 -1.55
C ILE A 356 -18.10 -17.67 -3.02
N THR A 357 -18.72 -16.79 -3.80
CA THR A 357 -18.69 -16.78 -5.26
C THR A 357 -17.99 -15.51 -5.72
N ILE A 358 -16.95 -15.66 -6.55
CA ILE A 358 -16.22 -14.54 -7.15
C ILE A 358 -16.88 -14.15 -8.48
N HIS A 359 -17.19 -12.87 -8.63
CA HIS A 359 -17.78 -12.31 -9.85
C HIS A 359 -16.70 -11.59 -10.64
N LYS A 360 -16.24 -12.23 -11.72
CA LYS A 360 -15.32 -11.63 -12.69
C LYS A 360 -16.13 -10.82 -13.70
N GLN A 361 -15.75 -9.56 -13.87
CA GLN A 361 -16.35 -8.70 -14.89
C GLN A 361 -15.53 -8.87 -16.17
N GLU A 362 -16.11 -9.53 -17.17
CA GLU A 362 -15.43 -9.83 -18.44
C GLU A 362 -15.02 -8.56 -19.20
N GLU A 363 -15.72 -7.44 -18.96
CA GLU A 363 -15.47 -6.14 -19.59
C GLU A 363 -14.27 -5.39 -18.97
N TYR A 364 -13.75 -5.84 -17.82
CA TYR A 364 -12.69 -5.11 -17.11
C TYR A 364 -11.33 -5.61 -17.56
N ASP A 365 -10.50 -4.68 -18.05
CA ASP A 365 -9.11 -4.96 -18.40
C ASP A 365 -8.25 -5.05 -17.13
N MET A 366 -7.51 -6.16 -16.97
CA MET A 366 -6.51 -6.34 -15.91
C MET A 366 -7.02 -6.09 -14.46
N PRO A 367 -8.17 -6.66 -14.03
CA PRO A 367 -8.67 -6.46 -12.68
C PRO A 367 -7.71 -7.04 -11.63
N LEU A 368 -7.44 -6.26 -10.59
CA LEU A 368 -6.60 -6.65 -9.44
C LEU A 368 -7.41 -7.02 -8.21
N ASP A 369 -8.71 -6.78 -8.24
CA ASP A 369 -9.70 -7.09 -7.23
C ASP A 369 -11.02 -7.51 -7.88
N TYR A 370 -11.84 -8.23 -7.12
CA TYR A 370 -13.12 -8.76 -7.58
C TYR A 370 -14.24 -8.45 -6.61
N TYR A 371 -15.46 -8.36 -7.17
CA TYR A 371 -16.66 -8.48 -6.37
C TYR A 371 -16.87 -9.93 -5.96
N TYR A 372 -17.44 -10.14 -4.78
CA TYR A 372 -17.84 -11.46 -4.32
C TYR A 372 -19.19 -11.41 -3.60
N THR A 373 -19.85 -12.57 -3.53
CA THR A 373 -21.06 -12.77 -2.74
C THR A 373 -20.90 -14.00 -1.85
N LEU A 374 -21.52 -14.00 -0.68
CA LEU A 374 -21.58 -15.17 0.19
C LEU A 374 -22.54 -16.21 -0.41
N LYS A 375 -22.20 -17.50 -0.29
CA LYS A 375 -23.05 -18.61 -0.75
C LYS A 375 -24.21 -18.89 0.21
N GLU A 376 -24.01 -18.61 1.50
CA GLU A 376 -25.01 -18.77 2.55
C GLU A 376 -25.17 -17.45 3.32
N PRO A 377 -26.39 -17.12 3.80
CA PRO A 377 -26.70 -15.84 4.44
C PRO A 377 -26.16 -15.69 5.88
N GLY A 378 -25.14 -16.46 6.27
CA GLY A 378 -24.64 -16.53 7.64
C GLY A 378 -23.59 -15.47 8.03
N GLY A 379 -23.11 -14.67 7.07
CA GLY A 379 -22.10 -13.63 7.30
C GLY A 379 -22.54 -12.25 6.80
N ILE A 380 -21.70 -11.25 7.05
CA ILE A 380 -21.94 -9.87 6.62
C ILE A 380 -21.69 -9.74 5.12
N SER A 381 -22.64 -9.18 4.37
CA SER A 381 -22.44 -8.86 2.96
C SER A 381 -21.48 -7.67 2.76
N CYS A 382 -20.89 -7.52 1.58
CA CYS A 382 -20.01 -6.38 1.29
C CYS A 382 -20.71 -5.04 1.53
N LEU A 383 -21.99 -4.92 1.16
CA LEU A 383 -22.76 -3.70 1.36
C LEU A 383 -22.98 -3.39 2.85
N GLU A 384 -23.30 -4.40 3.65
CA GLU A 384 -23.43 -4.22 5.10
C GLU A 384 -22.10 -3.87 5.75
N ALA A 385 -20.99 -4.46 5.31
CA ALA A 385 -19.65 -4.15 5.80
C ALA A 385 -19.26 -2.69 5.46
N MET A 386 -19.58 -2.22 4.25
CA MET A 386 -19.40 -0.82 3.85
C MET A 386 -20.23 0.13 4.74
N GLN A 387 -21.49 -0.22 5.02
CA GLN A 387 -22.36 0.56 5.91
C GLN A 387 -21.82 0.60 7.34
N LEU A 388 -21.40 -0.55 7.89
CA LEU A 388 -20.79 -0.63 9.23
C LEU A 388 -19.53 0.22 9.35
N ALA A 389 -18.65 0.17 8.34
CA ALA A 389 -17.45 1.00 8.31
C ALA A 389 -17.80 2.49 8.32
N GLU A 390 -18.77 2.92 7.51
CA GLU A 390 -19.21 4.32 7.49
C GLU A 390 -19.87 4.75 8.81
N GLU A 391 -20.75 3.92 9.37
CA GLU A 391 -21.38 4.16 10.67
C GLU A 391 -20.37 4.35 11.80
N PHE A 392 -19.31 3.55 11.81
CA PHE A 392 -18.22 3.66 12.80
C PHE A 392 -17.60 5.07 12.81
N TYR A 393 -17.26 5.63 11.65
CA TYR A 393 -16.69 6.98 11.61
C TYR A 393 -17.72 8.09 11.86
N GLN A 394 -19.00 7.84 11.60
CA GLN A 394 -20.04 8.83 11.90
C GLN A 394 -20.29 8.93 13.41
N LYS A 395 -20.30 7.77 14.09
CA LYS A 395 -20.78 7.63 15.48
C LYS A 395 -19.66 7.52 16.51
N ASP A 396 -18.54 6.86 16.18
CA ASP A 396 -17.63 6.32 17.19
C ASP A 396 -16.24 6.95 17.21
N PHE A 397 -15.78 7.43 16.06
CA PHE A 397 -14.49 8.10 15.93
C PHE A 397 -14.66 9.49 15.33
N ASP A 398 -13.88 10.45 15.84
CA ASP A 398 -13.91 11.81 15.32
C ASP A 398 -13.45 11.85 13.84
N PRO A 399 -13.94 12.81 13.04
CA PRO A 399 -13.65 12.90 11.59
C PRO A 399 -12.16 12.96 11.24
N TRP A 400 -11.32 13.30 12.23
CA TRP A 400 -9.86 13.38 12.10
C TRP A 400 -9.13 12.06 12.36
N ALA A 401 -9.81 10.91 12.41
CA ALA A 401 -9.18 9.60 12.62
C ALA A 401 -8.19 9.15 11.51
N VAL A 402 -7.58 10.07 10.76
CA VAL A 402 -6.64 9.80 9.66
C VAL A 402 -7.33 9.06 8.52
N ARG A 403 -8.58 9.45 8.19
CA ARG A 403 -9.20 9.11 6.88
C ARG A 403 -8.38 9.65 5.70
N VAL A 404 -7.50 10.62 5.94
CA VAL A 404 -6.58 11.19 4.96
C VAL A 404 -5.20 10.58 5.19
N ASN A 405 -4.62 10.06 4.10
CA ASN A 405 -3.32 9.39 4.02
C ASN A 405 -2.14 10.35 4.33
N ALA A 406 -2.10 10.88 5.56
CA ALA A 406 -1.15 11.87 6.04
C ALA A 406 -0.15 11.24 7.03
N ARG A 407 0.19 9.96 6.82
CA ARG A 407 1.06 9.15 7.68
C ARG A 407 2.37 9.86 8.00
N GLU A 408 3.00 10.45 6.99
CA GLU A 408 4.26 11.18 7.10
C GLU A 408 4.10 12.42 7.98
N HIS A 409 2.98 13.15 7.84
CA HIS A 409 2.70 14.34 8.63
C HIS A 409 2.45 13.98 10.10
N VAL A 410 1.66 12.93 10.35
CA VAL A 410 1.45 12.40 11.72
C VAL A 410 2.79 11.96 12.30
N PHE A 411 3.59 11.21 11.55
CA PHE A 411 4.91 10.79 12.00
C PHE A 411 5.82 11.97 12.36
N LEU A 412 5.93 12.99 11.50
CA LEU A 412 6.73 14.18 11.78
C LEU A 412 6.21 14.94 12.99
N TYR A 413 4.89 15.07 13.10
CA TYR A 413 4.24 15.70 14.23
C TYR A 413 4.62 15.00 15.54
N ILE A 414 4.44 13.68 15.62
CA ILE A 414 4.75 12.88 16.81
C ILE A 414 6.26 12.89 17.10
N SER A 415 7.10 12.84 16.07
CA SER A 415 8.55 12.91 16.24
C SER A 415 9.01 14.21 16.90
N LYS A 416 8.26 15.31 16.71
CA LYS A 416 8.56 16.65 17.22
C LYS A 416 7.89 16.96 18.56
N TYR A 417 6.63 16.57 18.74
CA TYR A 417 5.80 16.97 19.88
C TYR A 417 5.43 15.83 20.84
N GLY A 418 5.80 14.59 20.51
CA GLY A 418 5.43 13.39 21.25
C GLY A 418 3.96 12.99 21.05
N THR A 419 3.51 12.02 21.86
CA THR A 419 2.14 11.44 21.81
C THR A 419 1.12 12.18 22.66
N ASN A 420 1.43 13.40 23.12
CA ASN A 420 0.52 14.18 23.97
C ASN A 420 -0.87 14.25 23.34
N TYR A 421 -1.92 14.15 24.17
CA TYR A 421 -3.29 14.31 23.71
C TYR A 421 -3.48 15.74 23.21
N LEU A 422 -3.82 15.90 21.94
CA LEU A 422 -3.85 17.22 21.29
C LEU A 422 -5.25 17.49 20.77
N PRO A 423 -6.16 18.04 21.60
CA PRO A 423 -7.53 18.34 21.17
C PRO A 423 -7.60 19.21 19.90
N GLN A 424 -6.54 19.96 19.56
CA GLN A 424 -6.44 20.80 18.37
C GLN A 424 -6.23 20.07 17.05
N ILE A 425 -5.75 18.81 17.06
CA ILE A 425 -5.65 18.03 15.82
C ILE A 425 -7.00 17.40 15.48
N TYR A 426 -7.83 17.11 16.48
CA TYR A 426 -9.18 16.60 16.27
C TYR A 426 -10.08 17.69 15.69
N ALA A 427 -10.72 17.38 14.56
CA ALA A 427 -11.77 18.21 14.00
C ALA A 427 -12.93 18.27 14.99
N MET A 428 -13.08 19.39 15.71
CA MET A 428 -14.23 19.60 16.57
C MET A 428 -15.50 19.60 15.71
N LYS A 429 -16.43 18.67 15.95
CA LYS A 429 -17.78 18.77 15.39
C LYS A 429 -18.38 20.09 15.87
N ALA A 430 -18.62 21.02 14.95
CA ALA A 430 -19.29 22.27 15.29
C ALA A 430 -20.73 21.96 15.73
N GLY A 431 -21.02 22.12 17.02
CA GLY A 431 -22.37 22.15 17.58
C GLY A 431 -23.06 20.80 17.80
N GLN A 432 -23.04 20.32 19.04
CA GLN A 432 -24.23 19.69 19.60
C GLN A 432 -25.23 20.81 19.91
N ASP A 433 -25.93 21.29 18.88
CA ASP A 433 -27.29 21.83 18.92
C ASP A 433 -27.63 22.35 17.50
N GLU A 434 -28.73 21.81 16.97
CA GLU A 434 -29.38 22.05 15.67
C GLU A 434 -28.85 21.34 14.40
N PRO A 435 -29.75 20.77 13.56
CA PRO A 435 -29.40 20.14 12.30
C PRO A 435 -29.08 21.22 11.27
N ARG A 436 -27.79 21.44 10.99
CA ARG A 436 -27.39 22.24 9.83
C ARG A 436 -27.43 21.39 8.56
N THR A 437 -28.49 21.61 7.79
CA THR A 437 -28.42 21.57 6.33
C THR A 437 -27.38 22.60 5.90
N ASP A 438 -26.20 22.13 5.52
CA ASP A 438 -25.28 22.75 4.54
C ASP A 438 -23.97 21.96 4.63
N GLY A 439 -23.85 20.96 3.76
CA GLY A 439 -22.71 20.07 3.69
C GLY A 439 -21.41 20.84 3.44
N VAL A 440 -20.35 20.41 4.13
CA VAL A 440 -18.99 20.88 3.89
C VAL A 440 -18.59 20.47 2.46
N GLN A 441 -18.62 21.42 1.53
CA GLN A 441 -17.92 21.28 0.25
C GLN A 441 -16.41 21.33 0.51
N GLY A 442 -15.70 20.23 0.25
CA GLY A 442 -14.23 20.22 0.28
C GLY A 442 -13.57 18.90 0.65
N LEU A 443 -14.29 17.94 1.23
CA LEU A 443 -13.82 16.55 1.29
C LEU A 443 -14.30 15.83 0.03
N ILE A 444 -13.36 15.40 -0.81
CA ILE A 444 -13.65 14.40 -1.85
C ILE A 444 -13.90 13.09 -1.11
N THR A 445 -15.12 12.89 -0.65
CA THR A 445 -15.64 11.56 -0.34
C THR A 445 -15.88 10.88 -1.68
N TRP A 446 -15.35 9.67 -1.86
CA TRP A 446 -15.76 8.81 -2.96
C TRP A 446 -17.30 8.73 -3.00
N PRO A 447 -17.93 8.84 -4.18
CA PRO A 447 -19.38 8.91 -4.26
C PRO A 447 -20.01 7.64 -3.70
N VAL A 448 -20.88 7.83 -2.72
CA VAL A 448 -21.73 6.80 -2.11
C VAL A 448 -22.70 6.30 -3.18
N ALA A 449 -22.72 4.99 -3.42
CA ALA A 449 -23.80 4.37 -4.19
C ALA A 449 -25.07 4.38 -3.33
N HIS A 450 -26.02 5.25 -3.65
CA HIS A 450 -27.37 5.17 -3.09
C HIS A 450 -28.14 4.04 -3.78
N ALA A 451 -28.95 3.29 -3.01
CA ALA A 451 -29.86 2.31 -3.56
C ALA A 451 -30.85 3.00 -4.53
N PRO A 452 -31.29 2.34 -5.62
CA PRO A 452 -32.12 2.95 -6.68
C PRO A 452 -33.47 3.52 -6.25
N SER A 453 -33.87 3.39 -4.98
CA SER A 453 -35.21 3.72 -4.48
C SER A 453 -35.29 4.96 -3.61
N GLU A 454 -34.19 5.63 -3.26
CA GLU A 454 -34.25 6.87 -2.47
C GLU A 454 -34.39 8.10 -3.38
N LYS A 455 -35.64 8.51 -3.63
CA LYS A 455 -35.94 9.81 -4.22
C LYS A 455 -35.57 10.90 -3.21
N ASN A 456 -34.89 11.96 -3.68
CA ASN A 456 -34.65 13.13 -2.86
C ASN A 456 -35.97 13.83 -2.48
N SER A 457 -35.94 14.77 -1.52
CA SER A 457 -37.10 15.53 -1.03
C SER A 457 -37.82 16.38 -2.09
N LYS A 458 -37.32 16.41 -3.33
CA LYS A 458 -37.91 17.09 -4.48
C LYS A 458 -38.41 16.15 -5.59
N GLY A 459 -38.33 14.82 -5.38
CA GLY A 459 -38.86 13.83 -6.33
C GLY A 459 -38.00 13.63 -7.59
N GLU A 460 -36.78 14.15 -7.63
CA GLU A 460 -35.85 13.94 -8.74
C GLU A 460 -35.02 12.66 -8.52
N PRO A 461 -34.72 11.90 -9.59
CA PRO A 461 -33.85 10.73 -9.49
C PRO A 461 -32.46 11.14 -9.00
N GLY A 462 -31.97 10.49 -7.94
CA GLY A 462 -30.59 10.63 -7.49
C GLY A 462 -29.64 10.25 -8.62
N MET A 463 -28.53 10.98 -8.78
CA MET A 463 -27.54 10.71 -9.82
C MET A 463 -26.91 9.34 -9.62
N SER A 464 -27.51 8.32 -10.22
CA SER A 464 -26.89 7.04 -10.55
C SER A 464 -26.70 7.00 -12.06
N ARG A 465 -25.45 6.84 -12.49
CA ARG A 465 -24.88 6.85 -13.86
C ARG A 465 -24.37 8.21 -14.34
N VAL A 466 -23.05 8.28 -14.49
CA VAL A 466 -22.42 9.04 -15.58
C VAL A 466 -22.89 8.38 -16.87
N VAL A 467 -23.85 9.00 -17.55
CA VAL A 467 -24.21 8.63 -18.92
C VAL A 467 -23.19 9.36 -19.80
N SER A 468 -22.41 8.63 -20.60
CA SER A 468 -21.56 9.28 -21.60
C SER A 468 -22.46 10.09 -22.52
N HIS A 469 -22.09 11.35 -22.74
CA HIS A 469 -22.77 12.17 -23.73
C HIS A 469 -22.58 11.51 -25.09
N VAL A 470 -23.66 11.00 -25.67
CA VAL A 470 -23.74 10.75 -27.11
C VAL A 470 -23.72 12.14 -27.76
N ALA A 471 -22.63 12.47 -28.43
CA ALA A 471 -22.51 13.70 -29.20
C ALA A 471 -23.43 13.66 -30.44
N PRO A 472 -23.91 14.83 -30.92
CA PRO A 472 -24.75 14.94 -32.11
C PRO A 472 -24.04 14.56 -33.42
#